data_AF-B1BRC1-F1
#
_entry.id   AF-B1BRC1-F1
#
_cell.length_a   1.000
_cell.length_b   1.000
_cell.length_c   1.000
_cell.angle_alpha   90.00
_cell.angle_beta   90.00
_cell.angle_gamma   90.00
#
_symmetry.space_group_name_H-M   'P 1'
#
loop_
_entity.id
_entity.type
_entity.pdbx_description
1 polymer ?
#
loop_
_entity_poly.entity_id
_entity_poly.type
_entity_poly.pdbx_seq_one_letter_code
_entity_poly.pdbx_strand_id
1 'polypeptide(L)'
;MNSMKTLNEQISKLKEENLRKERVESLKKKESEFKAPKKRVSPVDLSKIKLIPNDVEKSYTKLLDKYSNYFNDKINEYLFNNSKKLRSMDSNDLNKMINSMLDTKFTIDCYPSANNKSLLTPITNWLKKSNKNLPLTTDDVSVLYFDIFNTQGNGQTIVVPIGDFKISKASRKNRYFVGGKSGCSVLSLQDTLAFIHLIDKTQNILNSVLDELQEQESIEPVFVFASPYDRERVLSLENFNERKYKFSFPYYYDGACHLIVEAFSLLIEREYNAKLLDDYNKDLKSEYAKSFQDKKTITLKVKQIMTESYFNQYFNPFEIDQDTDLIKFKQVEQEFLKLKEHFDFKEIFKDNTPALRFRRLGQHKALGLYYPLYNCICVDITSPKSFFHEVGHCIDFTTEKSNITLSSKLNFANIIRTYRNLYNQSLDKLGDEPLGKYLKNKKSYFFTPTEIFARSFEIYLAKVKGIESSFLKAEFPLNGGYVVSDKYMKELTEYFNDLINKLDLNIPENISTLLIKEEINKLTIPLLNNIKEEKENLEVVDNEKMLIEEDSKELSIAPANPSKTSSQDTGFSKSSYSVKFVKLTTKKNKGQLSISFI
;
A
#
# COMPACT_ATOMS: atom_id res chain seq x y z
N MET A 1 -18.90 70.74 -0.54
CA MET A 1 -17.99 69.63 -0.13
C MET A 1 -18.50 68.86 1.09
N ASN A 2 -18.87 69.53 2.20
CA ASN A 2 -19.40 68.83 3.39
C ASN A 2 -20.72 68.07 3.15
N SER A 3 -21.67 68.64 2.39
CA SER A 3 -22.97 67.99 2.10
C SER A 3 -22.86 66.72 1.23
N MET A 4 -21.92 66.67 0.28
CA MET A 4 -21.64 65.44 -0.48
C MET A 4 -20.97 64.35 0.38
N LYS A 5 -20.18 64.75 1.38
CA LYS A 5 -19.54 63.82 2.33
C LYS A 5 -20.60 63.17 3.23
N THR A 6 -21.55 63.95 3.75
CA THR A 6 -22.69 63.44 4.55
C THR A 6 -23.64 62.56 3.73
N LEU A 7 -23.92 62.90 2.47
CA LEU A 7 -24.76 62.08 1.60
C LEU A 7 -24.10 60.73 1.27
N ASN A 8 -22.79 60.73 0.99
CA ASN A 8 -22.05 59.49 0.75
C ASN A 8 -21.96 58.61 2.01
N GLU A 9 -21.83 59.20 3.20
CA GLU A 9 -21.89 58.48 4.47
C GLU A 9 -23.28 57.87 4.73
N GLN A 10 -24.36 58.58 4.41
CA GLN A 10 -25.73 58.07 4.51
C GLN A 10 -26.00 56.92 3.54
N ILE A 11 -25.56 57.03 2.28
CA ILE A 11 -25.67 55.96 1.28
C ILE A 11 -24.86 54.73 1.72
N SER A 12 -23.67 54.92 2.28
CA SER A 12 -22.85 53.83 2.81
C SER A 12 -23.54 53.10 3.96
N LYS A 13 -24.14 53.84 4.91
CA LYS A 13 -24.89 53.26 6.04
C LYS A 13 -26.11 52.47 5.58
N LEU A 14 -26.88 53.00 4.62
CA LEU A 14 -28.05 52.31 4.05
C LEU A 14 -27.65 51.01 3.32
N LYS A 15 -26.53 51.01 2.60
CA LYS A 15 -25.99 49.80 1.97
C LYS A 15 -25.60 48.75 3.01
N GLU A 16 -24.94 49.15 4.10
CA GLU A 16 -24.57 48.23 5.19
C GLU A 16 -25.81 47.64 5.89
N GLU A 17 -26.85 48.44 6.15
CA GLU A 17 -28.09 47.97 6.76
C GLU A 17 -28.85 46.96 5.89
N ASN A 18 -28.94 47.20 4.58
CA ASN A 18 -29.58 46.27 3.65
C ASN A 18 -28.82 44.94 3.58
N LEU A 19 -27.49 44.99 3.49
CA LEU A 19 -26.64 43.79 3.49
C LEU A 19 -26.79 42.99 4.81
N ARG A 20 -27.00 43.68 5.94
CA ARG A 20 -27.26 43.06 7.24
C ARG A 20 -28.61 42.34 7.26
N LYS A 21 -29.67 42.95 6.72
CA LYS A 21 -31.01 42.34 6.64
C LYS A 21 -30.99 41.06 5.79
N GLU A 22 -30.38 41.12 4.60
CA GLU A 22 -30.21 39.96 3.72
C GLU A 22 -29.48 38.80 4.41
N ARG A 23 -28.42 39.11 5.18
CA ARG A 23 -27.69 38.11 5.97
C ARG A 23 -28.60 37.44 7.01
N VAL A 24 -29.34 38.21 7.80
CA VAL A 24 -30.24 37.67 8.85
C VAL A 24 -31.29 36.74 8.24
N GLU A 25 -31.87 37.12 7.10
CA GLU A 25 -32.88 36.32 6.41
C GLU A 25 -32.30 35.00 5.86
N SER A 26 -31.07 35.04 5.32
CA SER A 26 -30.36 33.84 4.87
C SER A 26 -30.04 32.85 6.00
N LEU A 27 -29.79 33.35 7.23
CA LEU A 27 -29.51 32.52 8.40
C LEU A 27 -30.76 31.83 8.91
N LYS A 28 -31.90 32.55 8.97
CA LYS A 28 -33.20 31.98 9.34
C LYS A 28 -33.62 30.84 8.40
N LYS A 29 -33.36 30.98 7.10
CA LYS A 29 -33.64 29.93 6.11
C LYS A 29 -32.84 28.65 6.37
N LYS A 30 -31.55 28.77 6.70
CA LYS A 30 -30.69 27.61 7.04
C LYS A 30 -31.11 26.89 8.31
N GLU A 31 -31.63 27.59 9.31
CA GLU A 31 -32.15 26.97 10.53
C GLU A 31 -33.40 26.11 10.26
N SER A 32 -34.19 26.44 9.24
CA SER A 32 -35.44 25.73 8.90
C SER A 32 -35.25 24.42 8.12
N GLU A 33 -34.06 24.16 7.57
CA GLU A 33 -33.78 23.02 6.65
C GLU A 33 -33.37 21.72 7.37
N PHE A 34 -33.30 21.67 8.70
CA PHE A 34 -32.76 20.53 9.44
C PHE A 34 -33.85 19.67 10.11
N LYS A 35 -34.14 18.48 9.55
CA LYS A 35 -35.11 17.52 10.12
C LYS A 35 -34.60 16.09 10.36
N ALA A 36 -33.29 15.82 10.24
CA ALA A 36 -32.74 14.48 10.51
C ALA A 36 -31.32 14.52 11.12
N PRO A 37 -30.94 13.57 12.01
CA PRO A 37 -29.58 13.42 12.56
C PRO A 37 -28.52 13.38 11.46
N LYS A 38 -27.41 14.10 11.67
CA LYS A 38 -26.31 14.10 10.70
C LYS A 38 -25.61 12.74 10.71
N LYS A 39 -25.34 12.22 9.52
CA LYS A 39 -24.53 11.01 9.32
C LYS A 39 -23.14 11.22 9.93
N ARG A 40 -22.62 10.19 10.62
CA ARG A 40 -21.28 10.19 11.21
C ARG A 40 -20.24 10.56 10.16
N VAL A 41 -19.45 11.60 10.43
CA VAL A 41 -18.39 12.05 9.52
C VAL A 41 -17.29 10.98 9.53
N SER A 42 -16.98 10.45 8.34
CA SER A 42 -15.93 9.46 8.14
C SER A 42 -14.53 10.09 8.32
N PRO A 43 -13.54 9.34 8.82
CA PRO A 43 -12.15 9.79 8.88
C PRO A 43 -11.62 10.22 7.50
N VAL A 44 -10.56 11.02 7.51
CA VAL A 44 -9.85 11.40 6.29
C VAL A 44 -9.16 10.18 5.71
N ASP A 45 -9.51 9.83 4.48
CA ASP A 45 -8.82 8.83 3.66
C ASP A 45 -7.50 9.43 3.13
N LEU A 46 -6.37 9.03 3.72
CA LEU A 46 -5.05 9.56 3.37
C LEU A 46 -4.62 9.12 1.98
N SER A 47 -5.03 7.92 1.54
CA SER A 47 -4.70 7.39 0.20
C SER A 47 -5.17 8.29 -0.95
N LYS A 48 -6.15 9.18 -0.69
CA LYS A 48 -6.66 10.17 -1.65
C LYS A 48 -5.94 11.52 -1.61
N ILE A 49 -5.05 11.75 -0.66
CA ILE A 49 -4.31 13.01 -0.53
C ILE A 49 -3.12 13.00 -1.49
N LYS A 50 -3.01 14.05 -2.31
CA LYS A 50 -1.89 14.25 -3.23
C LYS A 50 -1.03 15.44 -2.80
N LEU A 51 0.09 15.14 -2.17
CA LEU A 51 1.14 16.10 -1.86
C LEU A 51 1.86 16.53 -3.15
N ILE A 52 2.50 17.69 -3.11
CA ILE A 52 3.26 18.28 -4.23
C ILE A 52 4.74 18.14 -3.88
N PRO A 53 5.47 17.17 -4.47
CA PRO A 53 6.82 16.83 -4.03
C PRO A 53 7.76 18.03 -3.95
N ASN A 54 7.67 18.98 -4.88
CA ASN A 54 8.60 20.12 -4.94
C ASN A 54 8.08 21.37 -4.22
N ASP A 55 7.05 21.24 -3.38
CA ASP A 55 6.41 22.38 -2.72
C ASP A 55 5.82 21.98 -1.35
N VAL A 56 6.66 22.08 -0.32
CA VAL A 56 6.30 21.79 1.08
C VAL A 56 5.17 22.69 1.55
N GLU A 57 5.20 23.99 1.24
CA GLU A 57 4.15 24.94 1.65
C GLU A 57 2.77 24.55 1.08
N LYS A 58 2.69 24.28 -0.22
CA LYS A 58 1.40 23.89 -0.83
C LYS A 58 0.94 22.54 -0.33
N SER A 59 1.85 21.61 -0.08
CA SER A 59 1.55 20.29 0.51
C SER A 59 0.96 20.44 1.91
N TYR A 60 1.61 21.24 2.77
CA TYR A 60 1.11 21.58 4.10
C TYR A 60 -0.26 22.27 4.04
N THR A 61 -0.42 23.26 3.14
CA THR A 61 -1.70 23.98 2.96
C THR A 61 -2.83 23.02 2.61
N LYS A 62 -2.57 22.04 1.73
CA LYS A 62 -3.55 21.02 1.35
C LYS A 62 -3.94 20.13 2.54
N LEU A 63 -2.96 19.71 3.35
CA LEU A 63 -3.19 18.91 4.56
C LEU A 63 -4.06 19.69 5.55
N LEU A 64 -3.66 20.93 5.87
CA LEU A 64 -4.40 21.80 6.77
C LEU A 64 -5.84 22.01 6.28
N ASP A 65 -6.04 22.36 4.99
CA ASP A 65 -7.38 22.54 4.43
C ASP A 65 -8.24 21.26 4.52
N LYS A 66 -7.64 20.09 4.28
CA LYS A 66 -8.35 18.80 4.35
C LYS A 66 -8.84 18.52 5.77
N TYR A 67 -7.96 18.68 6.76
CA TYR A 67 -8.29 18.43 8.16
C TYR A 67 -9.19 19.52 8.75
N SER A 68 -9.02 20.79 8.38
CA SER A 68 -9.94 21.86 8.78
C SER A 68 -11.36 21.61 8.28
N ASN A 69 -11.54 21.07 7.07
CA ASN A 69 -12.87 20.69 6.59
C ASN A 69 -13.42 19.50 7.37
N TYR A 70 -12.61 18.48 7.63
CA TYR A 70 -13.00 17.32 8.44
C TYR A 70 -13.46 17.74 9.85
N PHE A 71 -12.69 18.59 10.54
CA PHE A 71 -13.06 19.08 11.86
C PHE A 71 -14.25 20.02 11.84
N ASN A 72 -14.40 20.86 10.80
CA ASN A 72 -15.62 21.64 10.63
C ASN A 72 -16.86 20.73 10.52
N ASP A 73 -16.76 19.64 9.76
CA ASP A 73 -17.87 18.70 9.63
C ASP A 73 -18.15 17.97 10.95
N LYS A 74 -17.10 17.60 11.71
CA LYS A 74 -17.21 17.01 13.05
C LYS A 74 -17.86 17.94 14.07
N ILE A 75 -17.44 19.21 14.11
CA ILE A 75 -18.06 20.24 14.96
C ILE A 75 -19.55 20.34 14.62
N ASN A 76 -19.88 20.44 13.33
CA ASN A 76 -21.26 20.54 12.89
C ASN A 76 -22.08 19.27 13.15
N GLU A 77 -21.47 18.07 13.10
CA GLU A 77 -22.07 16.80 13.49
C GLU A 77 -22.43 16.81 14.99
N TYR A 78 -21.47 17.19 15.83
CA TYR A 78 -21.65 17.22 17.29
C TYR A 78 -22.71 18.24 17.72
N LEU A 79 -22.61 19.49 17.24
CA LEU A 79 -23.55 20.55 17.58
C LEU A 79 -24.98 20.16 17.18
N PHE A 80 -25.13 19.54 15.99
CA PHE A 80 -26.42 19.07 15.51
C PHE A 80 -27.00 17.96 16.38
N ASN A 81 -26.22 16.91 16.61
CA ASN A 81 -26.70 15.72 17.33
C ASN A 81 -26.97 16.00 18.81
N ASN A 82 -26.34 17.02 19.40
CA ASN A 82 -26.56 17.44 20.79
C ASN A 82 -27.50 18.65 20.92
N SER A 83 -28.06 19.17 19.81
CA SER A 83 -28.91 20.37 19.81
C SER A 83 -28.29 21.58 20.52
N LYS A 84 -26.97 21.77 20.37
CA LYS A 84 -26.21 22.86 21.00
C LYS A 84 -25.83 23.93 19.96
N LYS A 85 -25.72 25.18 20.39
CA LYS A 85 -25.07 26.25 19.63
C LYS A 85 -23.72 26.56 20.27
N LEU A 86 -22.67 26.74 19.46
CA LEU A 86 -21.31 26.95 19.98
C LEU A 86 -21.22 28.15 20.95
N ARG A 87 -22.01 29.21 20.73
CA ARG A 87 -22.07 30.41 21.59
C ARG A 87 -22.72 30.19 22.95
N SER A 88 -23.52 29.14 23.11
CA SER A 88 -24.26 28.87 24.34
C SER A 88 -23.61 27.79 25.19
N MET A 89 -22.45 27.27 24.78
CA MET A 89 -21.75 26.21 25.50
C MET A 89 -20.87 26.81 26.60
N ASP A 90 -20.91 26.21 27.78
CA ASP A 90 -19.96 26.49 28.86
C ASP A 90 -18.64 25.73 28.64
N SER A 91 -17.65 25.93 29.52
CA SER A 91 -16.34 25.27 29.40
C SER A 91 -16.45 23.74 29.45
N ASN A 92 -17.38 23.18 30.23
CA ASN A 92 -17.55 21.74 30.35
C ASN A 92 -18.12 21.14 29.05
N ASP A 93 -19.14 21.78 28.47
CA ASP A 93 -19.68 21.43 27.16
C ASP A 93 -18.61 21.51 26.07
N LEU A 94 -17.81 22.59 26.05
CA LEU A 94 -16.76 22.81 25.05
C LEU A 94 -15.66 21.75 25.14
N ASN A 95 -15.16 21.48 26.34
CA ASN A 95 -14.11 20.48 26.55
C ASN A 95 -14.60 19.06 26.24
N LYS A 96 -15.85 18.71 26.60
CA LYS A 96 -16.46 17.44 26.18
C LYS A 96 -16.54 17.31 24.66
N MET A 97 -16.92 18.38 23.96
CA MET A 97 -16.96 18.38 22.50
C MET A 97 -15.56 18.16 21.90
N ILE A 98 -14.56 18.90 22.37
CA ILE A 98 -13.19 18.81 21.85
C ILE A 98 -12.59 17.43 22.10
N ASN A 99 -12.71 16.90 23.32
CA ASN A 99 -12.21 15.57 23.68
C ASN A 99 -12.89 14.44 22.90
N SER A 100 -14.11 14.64 22.41
CA SER A 100 -14.77 13.68 21.52
C SER A 100 -14.23 13.67 20.08
N MET A 101 -13.47 14.70 19.69
CA MET A 101 -12.96 14.91 18.33
C MET A 101 -11.45 14.74 18.21
N LEU A 102 -10.71 15.06 19.28
CA LEU A 102 -9.25 14.96 19.33
C LEU A 102 -8.83 13.83 20.27
N ASP A 103 -8.06 12.91 19.70
CA ASP A 103 -7.27 11.94 20.45
C ASP A 103 -5.81 12.44 20.39
N THR A 104 -5.36 13.07 21.47
CA THR A 104 -4.05 13.72 21.56
C THR A 104 -3.50 13.66 22.97
N LYS A 105 -2.17 13.66 23.09
CA LYS A 105 -1.46 13.74 24.38
C LYS A 105 -1.42 15.14 25.00
N PHE A 106 -1.86 16.18 24.28
CA PHE A 106 -1.85 17.55 24.77
C PHE A 106 -3.03 17.82 25.70
N THR A 107 -2.79 18.62 26.74
CA THR A 107 -3.87 19.10 27.61
C THR A 107 -4.51 20.31 26.95
N ILE A 108 -5.84 20.26 26.82
CA ILE A 108 -6.62 21.32 26.17
C ILE A 108 -7.70 21.82 27.13
N ASP A 109 -7.82 23.14 27.23
CA ASP A 109 -8.94 23.79 27.90
C ASP A 109 -9.55 24.87 26.99
N CYS A 110 -10.85 24.80 26.78
CA CYS A 110 -11.62 25.71 25.95
C CYS A 110 -12.76 26.32 26.75
N TYR A 111 -12.78 27.65 26.83
CA TYR A 111 -13.74 28.38 27.64
C TYR A 111 -14.18 29.68 26.95
N PRO A 112 -15.42 30.12 27.19
CA PRO A 112 -15.90 31.39 26.66
C PRO A 112 -15.13 32.55 27.30
N SER A 113 -14.80 33.56 26.49
CA SER A 113 -14.24 34.82 27.00
C SER A 113 -15.30 35.56 27.80
N ALA A 114 -15.00 35.91 29.05
CA ALA A 114 -15.85 36.76 29.88
C ALA A 114 -15.88 38.19 29.33
N ASN A 115 -16.68 38.44 28.28
CA ASN A 115 -16.99 39.74 27.66
C ASN A 115 -15.81 40.75 27.65
N ASN A 116 -14.64 40.33 27.15
CA ASN A 116 -13.50 41.23 27.04
C ASN A 116 -13.68 42.21 25.86
N LYS A 117 -14.39 43.33 26.11
CA LYS A 117 -14.68 44.38 25.12
C LYS A 117 -13.42 44.88 24.39
N SER A 118 -12.25 44.81 25.02
CA SER A 118 -10.98 45.24 24.44
C SER A 118 -10.52 44.36 23.26
N LEU A 119 -10.89 43.08 23.22
CA LEU A 119 -10.55 42.15 22.15
C LEU A 119 -11.61 42.10 21.04
N LEU A 120 -12.89 42.25 21.40
CA LEU A 120 -14.00 42.12 20.44
C LEU A 120 -13.94 43.13 19.29
N THR A 121 -13.64 44.39 19.59
CA THR A 121 -13.58 45.45 18.57
C THR A 121 -12.51 45.17 17.52
N PRO A 122 -11.23 44.93 17.89
CA PRO A 122 -10.20 44.70 16.90
C PRO A 122 -10.33 43.33 16.18
N ILE A 123 -10.91 42.29 16.81
CA ILE A 123 -11.29 41.03 16.12
C ILE A 123 -12.40 41.28 15.09
N THR A 124 -13.43 42.04 15.46
CA THR A 124 -14.56 42.35 14.54
C THR A 124 -14.06 43.12 13.33
N ASN A 125 -13.22 44.14 13.53
CA ASN A 125 -12.62 44.91 12.43
C ASN A 125 -11.74 44.04 11.53
N TRP A 126 -11.01 43.09 12.12
CA TRP A 126 -10.26 42.10 11.37
C TRP A 126 -11.18 41.20 10.52
N LEU A 127 -12.29 40.70 11.08
CA LEU A 127 -13.27 39.88 10.36
C LEU A 127 -13.93 40.64 9.19
N LYS A 128 -14.17 41.94 9.35
CA LYS A 128 -14.66 42.82 8.27
C LYS A 128 -13.66 42.90 7.12
N LYS A 129 -12.40 43.21 7.44
CA LYS A 129 -11.33 43.37 6.45
C LYS A 129 -11.02 42.07 5.72
N SER A 130 -10.96 40.95 6.44
CA SER A 130 -10.67 39.62 5.91
C SER A 130 -11.72 39.10 4.93
N ASN A 131 -12.97 39.57 5.04
CA ASN A 131 -14.08 39.09 4.24
C ASN A 131 -14.76 40.20 3.41
N LYS A 132 -13.99 41.08 2.75
CA LYS A 132 -14.50 42.12 1.84
C LYS A 132 -15.63 42.98 2.45
N ASN A 133 -15.41 43.54 3.64
CA ASN A 133 -16.33 44.43 4.36
C ASN A 133 -17.67 43.77 4.72
N LEU A 134 -17.61 42.57 5.30
CA LEU A 134 -18.78 41.90 5.84
C LEU A 134 -19.47 42.78 6.91
N PRO A 135 -20.81 42.95 6.90
CA PRO A 135 -21.54 43.85 7.79
C PRO A 135 -21.69 43.24 9.19
N LEU A 136 -20.59 43.19 9.94
CA LEU A 136 -20.51 42.63 11.30
C LEU A 136 -20.49 43.75 12.35
N THR A 137 -21.08 43.49 13.52
CA THR A 137 -20.92 44.31 14.72
C THR A 137 -20.24 43.47 15.81
N THR A 138 -19.83 44.10 16.91
CA THR A 138 -19.26 43.35 18.05
C THR A 138 -20.25 42.36 18.65
N ASP A 139 -21.55 42.63 18.54
CA ASP A 139 -22.61 41.72 19.01
C ASP A 139 -22.74 40.47 18.12
N ASP A 140 -22.29 40.59 16.86
CA ASP A 140 -22.20 39.48 15.93
C ASP A 140 -20.96 38.61 16.16
N VAL A 141 -20.13 38.86 17.18
CA VAL A 141 -18.89 38.12 17.44
C VAL A 141 -18.80 37.72 18.91
N SER A 142 -18.57 36.44 19.17
CA SER A 142 -18.16 35.95 20.49
C SER A 142 -16.77 35.34 20.39
N VAL A 143 -16.09 35.16 21.50
CA VAL A 143 -14.72 34.66 21.54
C VAL A 143 -14.62 33.51 22.52
N LEU A 144 -13.95 32.44 22.10
CA LEU A 144 -13.47 31.38 22.97
C LEU A 144 -11.96 31.54 23.15
N TYR A 145 -11.48 31.27 24.35
CA TYR A 145 -10.07 30.99 24.58
C TYR A 145 -9.84 29.49 24.47
N PHE A 146 -8.76 29.12 23.80
CA PHE A 146 -8.37 27.75 23.57
C PHE A 146 -6.92 27.62 24.05
N ASP A 147 -6.75 27.15 25.28
CA ASP A 147 -5.47 26.93 25.91
C ASP A 147 -4.97 25.52 25.60
N ILE A 148 -3.74 25.44 25.11
CA ILE A 148 -3.08 24.18 24.74
C ILE A 148 -1.80 24.11 25.53
N PHE A 149 -1.62 23.03 26.29
CA PHE A 149 -0.41 22.74 27.03
C PHE A 149 0.24 21.48 26.49
N ASN A 150 1.54 21.57 26.21
CA ASN A 150 2.33 20.42 25.79
C ASN A 150 2.62 19.48 26.97
N THR A 151 3.34 18.38 26.70
CA THR A 151 3.63 17.35 27.73
C THR A 151 4.52 17.86 28.87
N GLN A 152 5.19 19.00 28.69
CA GLN A 152 6.04 19.66 29.68
C GLN A 152 5.31 20.78 30.44
N GLY A 153 4.02 21.00 30.17
CA GLY A 153 3.22 22.06 30.79
C GLY A 153 3.42 23.45 30.16
N ASN A 154 4.20 23.57 29.08
CA ASN A 154 4.34 24.83 28.35
C ASN A 154 3.11 25.05 27.47
N GLY A 155 2.46 26.20 27.63
CA GLY A 155 1.17 26.48 27.02
C GLY A 155 1.12 27.66 26.06
N GLN A 156 0.10 27.67 25.20
CA GLN A 156 -0.28 28.81 24.36
C GLN A 156 -1.80 28.96 24.31
N THR A 157 -2.27 30.20 24.46
CA THR A 157 -3.67 30.57 24.26
C THR A 157 -3.93 30.99 22.82
N ILE A 158 -4.93 30.36 22.19
CA ILE A 158 -5.46 30.75 20.89
C ILE A 158 -6.83 31.39 21.10
N VAL A 159 -7.04 32.53 20.45
CA VAL A 159 -8.30 33.26 20.43
C VAL A 159 -9.13 32.77 19.26
N VAL A 160 -10.31 32.21 19.55
CA VAL A 160 -11.20 31.60 18.55
C VAL A 160 -12.47 32.43 18.41
N PRO A 161 -12.61 33.24 17.36
CA PRO A 161 -13.83 34.02 17.14
C PRO A 161 -14.93 33.12 16.58
N ILE A 162 -16.12 33.20 17.19
CA ILE A 162 -17.28 32.39 16.84
C ILE A 162 -18.49 33.25 16.51
N GLY A 163 -19.26 32.82 15.52
CA GLY A 163 -20.46 33.50 15.06
C GLY A 163 -20.89 33.07 13.68
N ASP A 164 -21.91 33.74 13.17
CA ASP A 164 -22.50 33.44 11.87
C ASP A 164 -21.71 34.08 10.72
N PHE A 165 -20.41 33.77 10.68
CA PHE A 165 -19.46 34.23 9.67
C PHE A 165 -18.46 33.11 9.36
N LYS A 166 -17.79 33.21 8.21
CA LYS A 166 -16.66 32.35 7.88
C LYS A 166 -15.39 33.18 7.92
N ILE A 167 -14.31 32.59 8.43
CA ILE A 167 -12.96 33.17 8.31
C ILE A 167 -12.43 32.83 6.92
N SER A 168 -12.01 33.82 6.14
CA SER A 168 -11.50 33.57 4.79
C SER A 168 -10.18 32.79 4.82
N LYS A 169 -9.99 31.90 3.84
CA LYS A 169 -8.74 31.12 3.72
C LYS A 169 -7.49 31.99 3.62
N ALA A 170 -7.59 33.14 2.92
CA ALA A 170 -6.48 34.09 2.82
C ALA A 170 -6.08 34.67 4.19
N SER A 171 -7.01 34.71 5.14
CA SER A 171 -6.77 35.21 6.49
C SER A 171 -6.19 34.15 7.42
N ARG A 172 -6.19 32.87 7.02
CA ARG A 172 -5.43 31.79 7.68
C ARG A 172 -3.91 31.95 7.46
N LYS A 173 -3.52 32.58 6.34
CA LYS A 173 -2.11 32.74 5.94
C LYS A 173 -1.43 33.98 6.52
N ASN A 174 -2.17 34.86 7.20
CA ASN A 174 -1.69 36.15 7.67
C ASN A 174 -1.94 36.24 9.18
N ARG A 175 -0.88 36.35 9.97
CA ARG A 175 -0.96 36.48 11.43
C ARG A 175 -1.56 37.85 11.68
N TYR A 176 -2.80 37.89 12.12
CA TYR A 176 -3.31 39.11 12.70
C TYR A 176 -3.01 39.03 14.19
N PHE A 177 -1.88 39.63 14.55
CA PHE A 177 -1.73 40.19 15.88
C PHE A 177 -2.84 41.23 16.04
N VAL A 178 -3.96 40.81 16.60
CA VAL A 178 -4.98 41.75 17.02
C VAL A 178 -4.40 42.47 18.25
N GLY A 179 -3.96 43.72 18.08
CA GLY A 179 -3.39 44.56 19.15
C GLY A 179 -1.90 44.97 19.05
N GLY A 180 -1.18 44.69 17.95
CA GLY A 180 0.21 45.16 17.75
C GLY A 180 1.31 44.17 18.17
N LYS A 181 2.51 44.63 18.56
CA LYS A 181 3.70 43.79 18.87
C LYS A 181 3.46 42.73 19.98
N SER A 182 2.40 42.90 20.77
CA SER A 182 1.97 42.04 21.90
C SER A 182 0.62 41.33 21.65
N GLY A 183 0.12 41.30 20.42
CA GLY A 183 -1.24 40.84 20.11
C GLY A 183 -1.47 39.31 20.22
N CYS A 184 -2.75 38.92 20.27
CA CYS A 184 -3.18 37.53 20.41
C CYS A 184 -3.15 36.75 19.08
N SER A 185 -2.91 35.44 19.15
CA SER A 185 -3.06 34.51 18.01
C SER A 185 -4.54 34.22 17.77
N VAL A 186 -5.05 34.50 16.56
CA VAL A 186 -6.48 34.33 16.22
C VAL A 186 -6.66 33.29 15.12
N LEU A 187 -7.47 32.25 15.38
CA LEU A 187 -7.74 31.16 14.43
C LEU A 187 -9.18 30.65 14.51
N SER A 188 -9.67 30.01 13.45
CA SER A 188 -10.95 29.31 13.51
C SER A 188 -10.82 28.03 14.33
N LEU A 189 -11.90 27.61 14.99
CA LEU A 189 -11.89 26.39 15.82
C LEU A 189 -11.41 25.17 15.03
N GLN A 190 -11.90 25.01 13.81
CA GLN A 190 -11.53 23.88 12.95
C GLN A 190 -10.06 23.91 12.50
N ASP A 191 -9.48 25.10 12.27
CA ASP A 191 -8.06 25.21 11.93
C ASP A 191 -7.20 24.91 13.16
N THR A 192 -7.69 25.29 14.36
CA THR A 192 -7.07 24.91 15.64
C THR A 192 -7.04 23.40 15.82
N LEU A 193 -8.19 22.72 15.75
CA LEU A 193 -8.24 21.27 15.88
C LEU A 193 -7.40 20.56 14.81
N ALA A 194 -7.43 21.04 13.56
CA ALA A 194 -6.63 20.48 12.47
C ALA A 194 -5.13 20.56 12.74
N PHE A 195 -4.62 21.72 13.16
CA PHE A 195 -3.19 21.87 13.43
C PHE A 195 -2.73 21.01 14.61
N ILE A 196 -3.52 20.94 15.70
CA ILE A 196 -3.21 20.07 16.84
C ILE A 196 -3.09 18.62 16.38
N HIS A 197 -4.06 18.15 15.59
CA HIS A 197 -4.04 16.79 15.04
C HIS A 197 -2.81 16.54 14.17
N LEU A 198 -2.45 17.49 13.30
CA LEU A 198 -1.26 17.38 12.44
C LEU A 198 0.02 17.27 13.28
N ILE A 199 0.19 18.10 14.30
CA ILE A 199 1.36 18.08 15.19
C ILE A 199 1.45 16.76 15.96
N ASP A 200 0.36 16.35 16.61
CA ASP A 200 0.31 15.11 17.40
C ASP A 200 0.66 13.88 16.55
N LYS A 201 0.04 13.75 15.37
CA LYS A 201 0.35 12.65 14.44
C LYS A 201 1.77 12.72 13.92
N THR A 202 2.29 13.92 13.64
CA THR A 202 3.68 14.13 13.22
C THR A 202 4.67 13.64 14.27
N GLN A 203 4.46 13.98 15.54
CA GLN A 203 5.34 13.52 16.59
C GLN A 203 5.29 12.01 16.77
N ASN A 204 4.10 11.42 16.74
CA ASN A 204 3.95 9.97 16.90
C ASN A 204 4.67 9.21 15.77
N ILE A 205 4.51 9.63 14.52
CA ILE A 205 5.14 8.95 13.39
C ILE A 205 6.66 9.19 13.35
N LEU A 206 7.12 10.42 13.51
CA LEU A 206 8.55 10.73 13.37
C LEU A 206 9.38 10.20 14.57
N ASN A 207 8.82 10.17 15.79
CA ASN A 207 9.49 9.49 16.90
C ASN A 207 9.58 7.98 16.65
N SER A 208 8.52 7.34 16.15
CA SER A 208 8.58 5.92 15.78
C SER A 208 9.64 5.66 14.71
N VAL A 209 9.84 6.59 13.77
CA VAL A 209 10.89 6.51 12.75
C VAL A 209 12.28 6.61 13.38
N LEU A 210 12.49 7.57 14.29
CA LEU A 210 13.75 7.73 15.03
C LEU A 210 14.06 6.53 15.92
N ASP A 211 13.04 5.93 16.54
CA ASP A 211 13.18 4.74 17.39
C ASP A 211 13.53 3.49 16.59
N GLU A 212 13.10 3.39 15.32
CA GLU A 212 13.43 2.28 14.40
C GLU A 212 14.87 2.40 13.89
N LEU A 213 15.38 3.61 13.71
CA LEU A 213 16.68 3.85 13.06
C LEU A 213 17.85 4.06 14.04
N GLN A 214 17.63 3.94 15.36
CA GLN A 214 18.50 3.90 16.57
C GLN A 214 19.91 4.54 16.59
N GLU A 215 20.60 4.66 15.46
CA GLU A 215 22.01 5.02 15.28
C GLU A 215 22.22 6.28 14.41
N GLN A 216 21.18 6.85 13.80
CA GLN A 216 21.33 8.05 12.96
C GLN A 216 21.23 9.35 13.78
N GLU A 217 22.25 10.20 13.70
CA GLU A 217 22.25 11.54 14.30
C GLU A 217 21.14 12.44 13.70
N SER A 218 20.86 12.26 12.41
CA SER A 218 19.78 12.93 11.70
C SER A 218 19.22 12.05 10.59
N ILE A 219 17.91 12.13 10.37
CA ILE A 219 17.21 11.36 9.36
C ILE A 219 16.98 12.20 8.12
N GLU A 220 17.40 11.66 6.97
CA GLU A 220 17.07 12.21 5.66
C GLU A 220 15.59 11.93 5.32
N PRO A 221 14.81 12.95 4.93
CA PRO A 221 13.37 12.77 4.69
C PRO A 221 13.08 11.94 3.43
N VAL A 222 11.96 11.21 3.47
CA VAL A 222 11.43 10.49 2.30
C VAL A 222 10.75 11.46 1.33
N PHE A 223 10.05 12.46 1.87
CA PHE A 223 9.44 13.53 1.10
C PHE A 223 10.51 14.43 0.48
N VAL A 224 10.42 14.61 -0.83
CA VAL A 224 11.36 15.45 -1.58
C VAL A 224 11.27 16.89 -1.05
N PHE A 225 12.41 17.56 -0.84
CA PHE A 225 12.49 18.95 -0.34
C PHE A 225 12.01 19.16 1.11
N ALA A 226 11.60 18.10 1.83
CA ALA A 226 11.61 18.17 3.29
C ALA A 226 13.07 18.21 3.76
N SER A 227 13.27 18.72 4.98
CA SER A 227 14.62 18.90 5.53
C SER A 227 14.93 17.85 6.59
N PRO A 228 16.20 17.47 6.76
CA PRO A 228 16.60 16.45 7.73
C PRO A 228 16.12 16.75 9.14
N TYR A 229 15.81 15.71 9.89
CA TYR A 229 15.26 15.85 11.22
C TYR A 229 15.85 14.87 12.21
N ASP A 230 15.92 15.31 13.46
CA ASP A 230 16.38 14.53 14.60
C ASP A 230 15.32 14.60 15.72
N ARG A 231 15.64 14.00 16.87
CA ARG A 231 14.74 13.99 18.03
C ARG A 231 14.48 15.38 18.58
N GLU A 232 15.49 16.26 18.61
CA GLU A 232 15.34 17.63 19.11
C GLU A 232 14.35 18.42 18.25
N ARG A 233 14.51 18.33 16.93
CA ARG A 233 13.63 18.99 15.95
C ARG A 233 12.20 18.46 16.05
N VAL A 234 11.99 17.16 16.26
CA VAL A 234 10.65 16.60 16.48
C VAL A 234 10.04 17.06 17.81
N LEU A 235 10.82 17.12 18.89
CA LEU A 235 10.37 17.62 20.20
C LEU A 235 10.01 19.10 20.16
N SER A 236 10.73 19.90 19.37
CA SER A 236 10.47 21.34 19.24
C SER A 236 9.10 21.67 18.63
N LEU A 237 8.42 20.72 17.97
CA LEU A 237 7.03 20.87 17.51
C LEU A 237 6.04 21.15 18.65
N GLU A 238 6.36 20.74 19.88
CA GLU A 238 5.57 21.01 21.08
C GLU A 238 5.83 22.41 21.66
N ASN A 239 6.82 23.16 21.15
CA ASN A 239 7.08 24.51 21.61
C ASN A 239 6.21 25.53 20.86
N PHE A 240 4.92 25.58 21.21
CA PHE A 240 3.94 26.46 20.58
C PHE A 240 4.30 27.96 20.66
N ASN A 241 5.20 28.35 21.58
CA ASN A 241 5.63 29.74 21.78
C ASN A 241 6.80 30.16 20.89
N GLU A 242 7.57 29.21 20.36
CA GLU A 242 8.69 29.48 19.47
C GLU A 242 8.24 29.94 18.09
N ARG A 243 8.86 31.01 17.56
CA ARG A 243 8.45 31.60 16.28
C ARG A 243 8.47 30.61 15.10
N LYS A 244 9.39 29.63 15.12
CA LYS A 244 9.53 28.60 14.08
C LYS A 244 8.43 27.52 14.12
N TYR A 245 7.80 27.35 15.29
CA TYR A 245 6.80 26.32 15.58
C TYR A 245 5.44 26.90 15.97
N LYS A 246 5.28 28.22 15.79
CA LYS A 246 4.03 28.92 16.07
C LYS A 246 2.90 28.36 15.23
N PHE A 247 1.79 28.16 15.93
CA PHE A 247 0.52 27.77 15.37
C PHE A 247 0.16 28.62 14.13
N SER A 248 -0.29 27.97 13.05
CA SER A 248 -0.70 28.56 11.76
C SER A 248 0.38 29.15 10.83
N PHE A 249 1.65 29.18 11.23
CA PHE A 249 2.69 29.91 10.49
C PHE A 249 3.99 29.16 10.11
N PRO A 250 3.94 27.90 9.64
CA PRO A 250 5.16 27.24 9.26
C PRO A 250 5.69 27.63 7.86
N TYR A 251 4.98 28.47 7.09
CA TYR A 251 5.30 28.75 5.68
C TYR A 251 6.69 29.31 5.40
N TYR A 252 7.23 30.10 6.34
CA TYR A 252 8.50 30.82 6.15
C TYR A 252 9.69 30.16 6.83
N TYR A 253 9.47 29.03 7.51
CA TYR A 253 10.50 28.39 8.30
C TYR A 253 10.60 26.92 7.93
N ASP A 254 11.84 26.48 7.81
CA ASP A 254 12.24 25.08 7.78
C ASP A 254 11.93 24.38 9.13
N GLY A 255 10.71 24.51 9.64
CA GLY A 255 10.31 24.10 10.98
C GLY A 255 9.19 23.07 10.89
N ALA A 256 8.00 23.45 11.37
CA ALA A 256 6.90 22.50 11.50
C ALA A 256 6.32 21.99 10.17
N CYS A 257 6.29 22.77 9.09
CA CYS A 257 5.66 22.29 7.83
C CYS A 257 6.48 21.19 7.17
N HIS A 258 7.81 21.26 7.21
CA HIS A 258 8.68 20.22 6.67
C HIS A 258 8.44 18.90 7.41
N LEU A 259 8.42 18.93 8.74
CA LEU A 259 8.13 17.75 9.56
C LEU A 259 6.72 17.21 9.35
N ILE A 260 5.70 18.08 9.29
CA ILE A 260 4.32 17.66 9.05
C ILE A 260 4.16 17.02 7.68
N VAL A 261 4.74 17.62 6.63
CA VAL A 261 4.64 17.07 5.27
C VAL A 261 5.39 15.76 5.17
N GLU A 262 6.56 15.64 5.80
CA GLU A 262 7.31 14.39 5.88
C GLU A 262 6.48 13.29 6.56
N ALA A 263 6.02 13.55 7.78
CA ALA A 263 5.17 12.65 8.55
C ALA A 263 3.95 12.16 7.77
N PHE A 264 3.23 13.09 7.15
CA PHE A 264 2.03 12.74 6.39
C PHE A 264 2.36 12.05 5.07
N SER A 265 3.54 12.29 4.47
CA SER A 265 3.98 11.50 3.32
C SER A 265 4.17 10.03 3.69
N LEU A 266 4.81 9.76 4.84
CA LEU A 266 4.98 8.41 5.38
C LEU A 266 3.63 7.76 5.69
N LEU A 267 2.69 8.49 6.32
CA LEU A 267 1.36 7.97 6.63
C LEU A 267 0.53 7.68 5.36
N ILE A 268 0.58 8.57 4.36
CA ILE A 268 -0.09 8.38 3.07
C ILE A 268 0.48 7.14 2.36
N GLU A 269 1.81 6.99 2.37
CA GLU A 269 2.47 5.84 1.76
C GLU A 269 2.11 4.54 2.48
N ARG A 270 2.12 4.52 3.82
CA ARG A 270 1.69 3.36 4.62
C ARG A 270 0.24 2.96 4.32
N GLU A 271 -0.70 3.91 4.25
CA GLU A 271 -2.10 3.61 3.94
C GLU A 271 -2.26 3.10 2.50
N TYR A 272 -1.53 3.71 1.55
CA TYR A 272 -1.54 3.25 0.15
C TYR A 272 -0.98 1.83 0.03
N ASN A 273 0.14 1.55 0.70
CA ASN A 273 0.79 0.24 0.74
C ASN A 273 -0.12 -0.82 1.37
N ALA A 274 -0.76 -0.51 2.50
CA ALA A 274 -1.72 -1.40 3.16
C ALA A 274 -2.90 -1.74 2.23
N LYS A 275 -3.43 -0.74 1.51
CA LYS A 275 -4.50 -0.97 0.53
C LYS A 275 -4.07 -1.88 -0.62
N LEU A 276 -2.88 -1.66 -1.17
CA LEU A 276 -2.34 -2.53 -2.23
C LEU A 276 -2.17 -3.97 -1.74
N LEU A 277 -1.67 -4.14 -0.51
CA LEU A 277 -1.52 -5.45 0.11
C LEU A 277 -2.87 -6.13 0.37
N ASP A 278 -3.88 -5.39 0.84
CA ASP A 278 -5.24 -5.90 1.01
C ASP A 278 -5.86 -6.35 -0.30
N ASP A 279 -5.70 -5.56 -1.37
CA ASP A 279 -6.21 -5.90 -2.69
C ASP A 279 -5.46 -7.12 -3.27
N TYR A 280 -4.13 -7.19 -3.11
CA TYR A 280 -3.32 -8.37 -3.45
C TYR A 280 -3.79 -9.63 -2.70
N ASN A 281 -4.02 -9.51 -1.39
CA ASN A 281 -4.48 -10.62 -0.55
C ASN A 281 -5.91 -11.07 -0.87
N LYS A 282 -6.79 -10.18 -1.35
CA LYS A 282 -8.12 -10.57 -1.84
C LYS A 282 -8.02 -11.43 -3.09
N ASP A 283 -7.13 -11.08 -4.02
CA ASP A 283 -6.90 -11.87 -5.23
C ASP A 283 -6.39 -13.29 -4.90
N LEU A 284 -5.56 -13.42 -3.85
CA LEU A 284 -5.12 -14.72 -3.32
C LEU A 284 -6.24 -15.54 -2.64
N LYS A 285 -7.35 -14.92 -2.23
CA LYS A 285 -8.43 -15.58 -1.46
C LYS A 285 -9.50 -16.29 -2.31
N SER A 286 -9.40 -16.30 -3.65
CA SER A 286 -10.43 -16.85 -4.56
C SER A 286 -10.81 -18.35 -4.35
N GLU A 287 -12.00 -18.71 -4.84
CA GLU A 287 -12.84 -19.89 -4.48
C GLU A 287 -12.43 -21.26 -5.07
N TYR A 288 -11.30 -21.37 -5.79
CA TYR A 288 -10.88 -22.65 -6.40
C TYR A 288 -9.95 -23.46 -5.49
N ALA A 289 -9.89 -24.79 -5.70
CA ALA A 289 -9.03 -25.71 -4.93
C ALA A 289 -7.58 -25.18 -4.90
N LYS A 290 -7.09 -24.85 -3.71
CA LYS A 290 -5.93 -23.96 -3.58
C LYS A 290 -4.65 -24.77 -3.72
N SER A 291 -3.67 -24.24 -4.45
CA SER A 291 -2.42 -24.94 -4.75
C SER A 291 -1.55 -25.26 -3.51
N PHE A 292 -1.89 -24.71 -2.33
CA PHE A 292 -1.31 -25.11 -1.05
C PHE A 292 -1.95 -26.34 -0.39
N GLN A 293 -3.11 -26.84 -0.87
CA GLN A 293 -3.82 -27.95 -0.24
C GLN A 293 -3.22 -29.30 -0.63
N ASP A 294 -3.18 -30.24 0.31
CA ASP A 294 -2.69 -31.60 0.05
C ASP A 294 -3.52 -32.30 -1.03
N LYS A 295 -2.84 -33.02 -1.92
CA LYS A 295 -3.52 -33.84 -2.92
C LYS A 295 -4.10 -35.09 -2.26
N LYS A 296 -5.34 -35.39 -2.61
CA LYS A 296 -6.08 -36.57 -2.10
C LYS A 296 -5.53 -37.89 -2.67
N THR A 297 -4.77 -37.86 -3.76
CA THR A 297 -4.24 -39.08 -4.42
C THR A 297 -2.88 -38.78 -5.06
N ILE A 298 -1.85 -39.55 -4.68
CA ILE A 298 -0.47 -39.48 -5.20
C ILE A 298 0.01 -40.92 -5.40
N THR A 299 0.60 -41.22 -6.57
CA THR A 299 1.16 -42.55 -6.87
C THR A 299 2.36 -42.90 -5.97
N LEU A 300 2.62 -44.19 -5.76
CA LEU A 300 3.76 -44.66 -4.96
C LEU A 300 5.11 -44.16 -5.50
N LYS A 301 5.27 -44.09 -6.82
CA LYS A 301 6.47 -43.56 -7.48
C LYS A 301 6.75 -42.10 -7.10
N VAL A 302 5.73 -41.24 -7.17
CA VAL A 302 5.85 -39.83 -6.80
C VAL A 302 6.09 -39.69 -5.29
N LYS A 303 5.42 -40.50 -4.46
CA LYS A 303 5.70 -40.54 -3.01
C LYS A 303 7.14 -40.91 -2.70
N GLN A 304 7.71 -41.91 -3.36
CA GLN A 304 9.09 -42.33 -3.16
C GLN A 304 10.07 -41.21 -3.54
N ILE A 305 9.89 -40.58 -4.70
CA ILE A 305 10.71 -39.44 -5.13
C ILE A 305 10.56 -38.27 -4.15
N MET A 306 9.35 -38.01 -3.67
CA MET A 306 9.11 -36.99 -2.65
C MET A 306 9.85 -37.33 -1.36
N THR A 307 9.84 -38.57 -0.87
CA THR A 307 10.53 -38.95 0.38
C THR A 307 12.05 -38.93 0.27
N GLU A 308 12.59 -39.28 -0.89
CA GLU A 308 14.04 -39.31 -1.15
C GLU A 308 14.60 -37.92 -1.52
N SER A 309 13.72 -36.93 -1.74
CA SER A 309 14.10 -35.61 -2.21
C SER A 309 14.94 -34.84 -1.20
N TYR A 310 15.99 -34.17 -1.68
CA TYR A 310 16.84 -33.32 -0.85
C TYR A 310 16.11 -32.06 -0.37
N PHE A 311 15.02 -31.65 -1.02
CA PHE A 311 14.22 -30.51 -0.60
C PHE A 311 13.58 -30.72 0.80
N ASN A 312 13.30 -31.95 1.23
CA ASN A 312 12.73 -32.23 2.57
C ASN A 312 13.62 -31.76 3.72
N GLN A 313 14.92 -31.57 3.48
CA GLN A 313 15.86 -31.11 4.51
C GLN A 313 15.75 -29.61 4.78
N TYR A 314 15.09 -28.86 3.89
CA TYR A 314 15.01 -27.39 3.90
C TYR A 314 13.58 -26.86 3.83
N PHE A 315 12.62 -27.69 3.41
CA PHE A 315 11.22 -27.35 3.24
C PHE A 315 10.34 -28.44 3.87
N ASN A 316 9.28 -28.04 4.57
CA ASN A 316 8.40 -28.99 5.26
C ASN A 316 6.92 -28.52 5.30
N PRO A 317 5.98 -29.30 4.71
CA PRO A 317 6.20 -30.45 3.84
C PRO A 317 6.72 -30.04 2.45
N PHE A 318 7.46 -30.95 1.81
CA PHE A 318 7.78 -30.86 0.38
C PHE A 318 6.84 -31.76 -0.44
N GLU A 319 6.28 -31.24 -1.54
CA GLU A 319 5.37 -31.98 -2.42
C GLU A 319 5.64 -31.73 -3.92
N ILE A 320 5.38 -32.75 -4.73
CA ILE A 320 5.43 -32.70 -6.19
C ILE A 320 4.07 -33.15 -6.75
N ASP A 321 3.53 -32.47 -7.76
CA ASP A 321 2.30 -32.90 -8.43
C ASP A 321 2.49 -34.21 -9.20
N GLN A 322 1.43 -35.01 -9.30
CA GLN A 322 1.41 -36.28 -10.04
C GLN A 322 1.82 -36.12 -11.51
N ASP A 323 1.47 -34.98 -12.12
CA ASP A 323 1.75 -34.68 -13.53
C ASP A 323 3.08 -33.92 -13.73
N THR A 324 3.91 -33.82 -12.69
CA THR A 324 5.22 -33.17 -12.79
C THR A 324 6.16 -34.02 -13.65
N ASP A 325 6.85 -33.37 -14.58
CA ASP A 325 7.94 -33.99 -15.34
C ASP A 325 9.10 -34.33 -14.39
N LEU A 326 9.21 -35.62 -14.05
CA LEU A 326 10.19 -36.13 -13.09
C LEU A 326 11.63 -35.98 -13.57
N ILE A 327 11.88 -35.96 -14.88
CA ILE A 327 13.22 -35.74 -15.44
C ILE A 327 13.63 -34.29 -15.18
N LYS A 328 12.74 -33.33 -15.51
CA LYS A 328 12.97 -31.91 -15.20
C LYS A 328 13.10 -31.67 -13.70
N PHE A 329 12.28 -32.33 -12.90
CA PHE A 329 12.39 -32.25 -11.44
C PHE A 329 13.79 -32.70 -10.97
N LYS A 330 14.31 -33.83 -11.48
CA LYS A 330 15.65 -34.28 -11.11
C LYS A 330 16.75 -33.31 -11.53
N GLN A 331 16.62 -32.63 -12.67
CA GLN A 331 17.55 -31.56 -13.06
C GLN A 331 17.49 -30.39 -12.07
N VAL A 332 16.27 -29.94 -11.73
CA VAL A 332 16.04 -28.86 -10.75
C VAL A 332 16.57 -29.23 -9.36
N GLU A 333 16.40 -30.48 -8.93
CA GLU A 333 16.92 -30.98 -7.66
C GLU A 333 18.46 -31.00 -7.62
N GLN A 334 19.11 -31.42 -8.71
CA GLN A 334 20.58 -31.41 -8.79
C GLN A 334 21.14 -29.98 -8.81
N GLU A 335 20.47 -29.06 -9.48
CA GLU A 335 20.82 -27.65 -9.41
C GLU A 335 20.63 -27.08 -8.00
N PHE A 336 19.55 -27.47 -7.31
CA PHE A 336 19.30 -27.07 -5.92
C PHE A 336 20.41 -27.56 -4.98
N LEU A 337 20.95 -28.76 -5.22
CA LEU A 337 22.08 -29.29 -4.43
C LEU A 337 23.33 -28.42 -4.51
N LYS A 338 23.63 -27.86 -5.69
CA LYS A 338 24.71 -26.86 -5.87
C LYS A 338 24.34 -25.55 -5.18
N LEU A 339 23.09 -25.12 -5.31
CA LEU A 339 22.62 -23.86 -4.74
C LEU A 339 22.72 -23.83 -3.21
N LYS A 340 22.28 -24.89 -2.52
CA LYS A 340 22.28 -24.95 -1.05
C LYS A 340 23.68 -24.90 -0.41
N GLU A 341 24.75 -25.14 -1.18
CA GLU A 341 26.13 -25.02 -0.70
C GLU A 341 26.57 -23.56 -0.55
N HIS A 342 25.82 -22.66 -1.18
CA HIS A 342 26.10 -21.22 -1.24
C HIS A 342 24.98 -20.38 -0.65
N PHE A 343 23.86 -21.01 -0.32
CA PHE A 343 22.66 -20.33 0.15
C PHE A 343 22.03 -21.17 1.26
N ASP A 344 22.29 -20.79 2.51
CA ASP A 344 21.87 -21.56 3.68
C ASP A 344 20.37 -21.35 3.98
N PHE A 345 19.53 -22.14 3.30
CA PHE A 345 18.09 -22.12 3.52
C PHE A 345 17.69 -22.52 4.96
N LYS A 346 18.52 -23.24 5.71
CA LYS A 346 18.19 -23.60 7.11
C LYS A 346 18.29 -22.39 8.02
N GLU A 347 19.30 -21.54 7.83
CA GLU A 347 19.43 -20.32 8.62
C GLU A 347 18.33 -19.31 8.23
N ILE A 348 18.03 -19.16 6.93
CA ILE A 348 16.95 -18.28 6.45
C ILE A 348 15.59 -18.68 7.04
N PHE A 349 15.31 -19.98 7.11
CA PHE A 349 14.01 -20.50 7.53
C PHE A 349 14.02 -21.09 8.95
N LYS A 350 15.02 -20.76 9.75
CA LYS A 350 15.28 -21.35 11.08
C LYS A 350 14.09 -21.28 12.02
N ASP A 351 13.41 -20.14 12.03
CA ASP A 351 12.26 -19.90 12.91
C ASP A 351 10.93 -20.35 12.27
N ASN A 352 10.87 -20.51 10.95
CA ASN A 352 9.62 -20.80 10.24
C ASN A 352 9.87 -21.45 8.87
N THR A 353 10.10 -22.76 8.87
CA THR A 353 10.34 -23.55 7.65
C THR A 353 9.12 -23.56 6.73
N PRO A 354 9.22 -23.06 5.48
CA PRO A 354 8.10 -23.08 4.55
C PRO A 354 7.86 -24.46 3.96
N ALA A 355 6.60 -24.73 3.61
CA ALA A 355 6.25 -25.82 2.70
C ALA A 355 6.68 -25.45 1.28
N LEU A 356 7.11 -26.43 0.48
CA LEU A 356 7.44 -26.24 -0.94
C LEU A 356 6.65 -27.22 -1.80
N ARG A 357 5.95 -26.72 -2.81
CA ARG A 357 5.13 -27.53 -3.72
C ARG A 357 5.46 -27.24 -5.18
N PHE A 358 5.98 -28.23 -5.90
CA PHE A 358 6.12 -28.15 -7.36
C PHE A 358 4.82 -28.61 -8.02
N ARG A 359 4.08 -27.70 -8.66
CA ARG A 359 2.76 -27.99 -9.25
C ARG A 359 2.50 -27.16 -10.50
N ARG A 360 1.67 -27.68 -11.42
CA ARG A 360 1.19 -26.89 -12.57
C ARG A 360 0.26 -25.77 -12.07
N LEU A 361 0.65 -24.52 -12.28
CA LEU A 361 -0.12 -23.36 -11.84
C LEU A 361 -1.08 -22.84 -12.92
N GLY A 362 -1.33 -23.65 -13.96
CA GLY A 362 -1.95 -23.30 -15.24
C GLY A 362 -3.32 -22.60 -15.23
N GLN A 363 -3.99 -22.49 -14.08
CA GLN A 363 -5.22 -21.68 -13.93
C GLN A 363 -5.01 -20.32 -13.24
N HIS A 364 -3.88 -20.09 -12.55
CA HIS A 364 -3.59 -18.84 -11.83
C HIS A 364 -2.86 -17.78 -12.66
N LYS A 365 -2.53 -18.02 -13.94
CA LYS A 365 -1.69 -17.13 -14.78
C LYS A 365 -0.38 -16.71 -14.09
N ALA A 366 0.10 -17.50 -13.13
CA ALA A 366 1.28 -17.25 -12.33
C ALA A 366 2.27 -18.41 -12.48
N LEU A 367 3.56 -18.10 -12.42
CA LEU A 367 4.65 -19.09 -12.53
C LEU A 367 5.16 -19.53 -11.15
N GLY A 368 4.76 -18.82 -10.09
CA GLY A 368 4.98 -19.11 -8.69
C GLY A 368 3.90 -18.42 -7.86
N LEU A 369 3.68 -18.90 -6.63
CA LEU A 369 2.80 -18.30 -5.63
C LEU A 369 3.32 -18.58 -4.22
N TYR A 370 3.44 -17.55 -3.40
CA TYR A 370 3.62 -17.66 -1.96
C TYR A 370 2.30 -17.43 -1.21
N TYR A 371 1.99 -18.29 -0.26
CA TYR A 371 0.81 -18.18 0.61
C TYR A 371 1.24 -17.86 2.05
N PRO A 372 1.22 -16.58 2.48
CA PRO A 372 1.72 -16.17 3.80
C PRO A 372 1.05 -16.90 4.97
N LEU A 373 -0.29 -17.07 4.93
CA LEU A 373 -1.05 -17.72 6.01
C LEU A 373 -0.70 -19.20 6.21
N TYR A 374 -0.17 -19.86 5.18
CA TYR A 374 0.17 -21.28 5.21
C TYR A 374 1.68 -21.51 5.15
N ASN A 375 2.48 -20.43 5.12
CA ASN A 375 3.90 -20.43 4.85
C ASN A 375 4.28 -21.43 3.74
N CYS A 376 3.68 -21.28 2.56
CA CYS A 376 3.79 -22.28 1.49
C CYS A 376 4.22 -21.62 0.18
N ILE A 377 5.34 -22.09 -0.37
CA ILE A 377 5.88 -21.72 -1.67
C ILE A 377 5.39 -22.74 -2.70
N CYS A 378 4.73 -22.25 -3.74
CA CYS A 378 4.29 -23.07 -4.87
C CYS A 378 5.01 -22.59 -6.13
N VAL A 379 5.64 -23.51 -6.87
CA VAL A 379 6.42 -23.20 -8.07
C VAL A 379 5.99 -24.09 -9.23
N ASP A 380 5.81 -23.50 -10.41
CA ASP A 380 5.64 -24.28 -11.63
C ASP A 380 7.00 -24.84 -12.08
N ILE A 381 7.12 -26.16 -12.12
CA ILE A 381 8.38 -26.84 -12.50
C ILE A 381 8.85 -26.48 -13.91
N THR A 382 7.93 -26.04 -14.78
CA THR A 382 8.27 -25.60 -16.15
C THR A 382 8.91 -24.21 -16.19
N SER A 383 8.87 -23.49 -15.07
CA SER A 383 9.49 -22.18 -14.90
C SER A 383 10.11 -22.02 -13.50
N PRO A 384 11.20 -22.78 -13.19
CA PRO A 384 11.87 -22.70 -11.88
C PRO A 384 12.35 -21.30 -11.50
N LYS A 385 12.53 -20.41 -12.48
CA LYS A 385 12.93 -19.01 -12.33
C LYS A 385 12.02 -18.12 -11.46
N SER A 386 10.85 -18.62 -11.04
CA SER A 386 9.99 -17.96 -10.05
C SER A 386 10.37 -18.30 -8.61
N PHE A 387 11.18 -19.33 -8.37
CA PHE A 387 11.49 -19.83 -7.04
C PHE A 387 12.05 -18.73 -6.12
N PHE A 388 13.06 -17.98 -6.55
CA PHE A 388 13.62 -16.91 -5.73
C PHE A 388 12.69 -15.70 -5.55
N HIS A 389 11.73 -15.50 -6.45
CA HIS A 389 10.66 -14.52 -6.25
C HIS A 389 9.79 -14.92 -5.05
N GLU A 390 9.35 -16.19 -5.01
CA GLU A 390 8.53 -16.70 -3.90
C GLU A 390 9.32 -16.84 -2.59
N VAL A 391 10.61 -17.18 -2.65
CA VAL A 391 11.51 -17.13 -1.48
C VAL A 391 11.66 -15.70 -0.99
N GLY A 392 11.75 -14.71 -1.89
CA GLY A 392 11.76 -13.29 -1.54
C GLY A 392 10.48 -12.88 -0.79
N HIS A 393 9.32 -13.34 -1.24
CA HIS A 393 8.08 -13.18 -0.47
C HIS A 393 8.14 -13.88 0.88
N CYS A 394 8.65 -15.11 0.96
CA CYS A 394 8.79 -15.81 2.23
C CYS A 394 9.63 -15.01 3.23
N ILE A 395 10.84 -14.58 2.83
CA ILE A 395 11.74 -13.74 3.64
C ILE A 395 11.02 -12.49 4.12
N ASP A 396 10.33 -11.79 3.21
CA ASP A 396 9.57 -10.58 3.55
C ASP A 396 8.54 -10.78 4.67
N PHE A 397 7.88 -11.94 4.71
CA PHE A 397 6.83 -12.26 5.68
C PHE A 397 7.31 -12.99 6.94
N THR A 398 8.44 -13.71 6.89
CA THR A 398 8.82 -14.66 7.97
C THR A 398 10.09 -14.32 8.72
N THR A 399 10.91 -13.38 8.24
CA THR A 399 12.17 -13.03 8.91
C THR A 399 11.97 -12.47 10.31
N GLU A 400 10.85 -11.80 10.58
CA GLU A 400 10.57 -11.24 11.90
C GLU A 400 9.37 -11.90 12.56
N LYS A 401 9.43 -12.02 13.88
CA LYS A 401 8.31 -12.52 14.71
C LYS A 401 7.15 -11.52 14.81
N SER A 402 7.26 -10.38 14.13
CA SER A 402 6.21 -9.37 14.07
C SER A 402 5.25 -9.67 12.91
N ASN A 403 4.00 -9.20 13.00
CA ASN A 403 3.04 -9.29 11.89
C ASN A 403 3.33 -8.26 10.77
N ILE A 404 4.52 -7.65 10.74
CA ILE A 404 4.90 -6.59 9.81
C ILE A 404 5.93 -7.16 8.84
N THR A 405 5.70 -7.01 7.54
CA THR A 405 6.64 -7.42 6.50
C THR A 405 7.86 -6.51 6.46
N LEU A 406 9.01 -7.03 6.05
CA LEU A 406 10.24 -6.22 5.86
C LEU A 406 10.01 -5.07 4.88
N SER A 407 9.21 -5.30 3.83
CA SER A 407 8.82 -4.33 2.81
C SER A 407 7.91 -3.21 3.34
N SER A 408 7.34 -3.36 4.53
CA SER A 408 6.54 -2.32 5.20
C SER A 408 7.37 -1.43 6.13
N LYS A 409 8.66 -1.76 6.33
CA LYS A 409 9.58 -1.01 7.19
C LYS A 409 10.12 0.24 6.54
N LEU A 410 10.61 1.16 7.37
CA LEU A 410 11.09 2.46 6.90
C LEU A 410 12.40 2.34 6.11
N ASN A 411 13.29 1.43 6.52
CA ASN A 411 14.55 1.19 5.80
C ASN A 411 14.33 0.67 4.36
N PHE A 412 13.15 0.14 4.01
CA PHE A 412 12.80 -0.27 2.65
C PHE A 412 11.98 0.79 1.87
N ALA A 413 11.46 1.83 2.53
CA ALA A 413 10.59 2.83 1.90
C ALA A 413 11.27 3.60 0.75
N ASN A 414 12.56 3.90 0.87
CA ASN A 414 13.32 4.57 -0.19
C ASN A 414 13.42 3.73 -1.46
N ILE A 415 13.61 2.41 -1.33
CA ILE A 415 13.63 1.47 -2.47
C ILE A 415 12.28 1.47 -3.18
N ILE A 416 11.17 1.40 -2.44
CA ILE A 416 9.81 1.48 -2.99
C ILE A 416 9.62 2.77 -3.78
N ARG A 417 10.04 3.91 -3.23
CA ARG A 417 9.92 5.21 -3.88
C ARG A 417 10.74 5.29 -5.17
N THR A 418 12.01 4.88 -5.13
CA THR A 418 12.88 4.86 -6.31
C THR A 418 12.31 3.93 -7.39
N TYR A 419 11.88 2.73 -7.01
CA TYR A 419 11.23 1.78 -7.92
C TYR A 419 10.00 2.40 -8.61
N ARG A 420 9.07 2.96 -7.84
CA ARG A 420 7.84 3.56 -8.36
C ARG A 420 8.12 4.75 -9.28
N ASN A 421 9.13 5.55 -8.97
CA ASN A 421 9.54 6.67 -9.80
C ASN A 421 10.09 6.21 -11.15
N LEU A 422 11.00 5.23 -11.15
CA LEU A 422 11.54 4.65 -12.39
C LEU A 422 10.45 4.00 -13.25
N TYR A 423 9.51 3.30 -12.61
CA TYR A 423 8.38 2.68 -13.29
C TYR A 423 7.46 3.74 -13.92
N ASN A 424 7.13 4.81 -13.19
CA ASN A 424 6.31 5.91 -13.72
C ASN A 424 7.02 6.66 -14.86
N GLN A 425 8.32 6.94 -14.75
CA GLN A 425 9.10 7.54 -15.84
C GLN A 425 9.08 6.66 -17.10
N SER A 426 9.14 5.34 -16.93
CA SER A 426 9.05 4.39 -18.04
C SER A 426 7.65 4.39 -18.66
N LEU A 427 6.60 4.45 -17.83
CA LEU A 427 5.21 4.61 -18.30
C LEU A 427 5.00 5.90 -19.09
N ASP A 428 5.53 7.01 -18.60
CA ASP A 428 5.38 8.32 -19.24
C ASP A 428 6.06 8.34 -20.61
N LYS A 429 7.23 7.70 -20.74
CA LYS A 429 7.93 7.51 -22.02
C LYS A 429 7.16 6.65 -23.01
N LEU A 430 6.52 5.57 -22.55
CA LEU A 430 5.74 4.67 -23.40
C LEU A 430 4.37 5.23 -23.82
N GLY A 431 3.83 6.20 -23.08
CA GLY A 431 2.54 6.82 -23.40
C GLY A 431 1.40 5.80 -23.52
N ASP A 432 0.75 5.76 -24.69
CA ASP A 432 -0.41 4.89 -24.99
C ASP A 432 -0.08 3.68 -25.87
N GLU A 433 1.20 3.36 -26.03
CA GLU A 433 1.65 2.12 -26.65
C GLU A 433 1.05 0.87 -25.96
N PRO A 434 0.93 -0.28 -26.65
CA PRO A 434 0.38 -1.51 -26.08
C PRO A 434 1.05 -1.91 -24.75
N LEU A 435 2.38 -1.80 -24.67
CA LEU A 435 3.13 -2.05 -23.44
C LEU A 435 2.78 -1.01 -22.36
N GLY A 436 2.71 0.28 -22.70
CA GLY A 436 2.29 1.35 -21.79
C GLY A 436 0.89 1.08 -21.20
N LYS A 437 -0.09 0.68 -22.01
CA LYS A 437 -1.44 0.31 -21.55
C LYS A 437 -1.43 -0.91 -20.62
N TYR A 438 -0.68 -1.95 -20.98
CA TYR A 438 -0.52 -3.15 -20.14
C TYR A 438 0.07 -2.78 -18.76
N LEU A 439 1.16 -2.01 -18.75
CA LEU A 439 1.84 -1.56 -17.53
C LEU A 439 0.98 -0.63 -16.68
N LYS A 440 0.15 0.24 -17.30
CA LYS A 440 -0.85 1.05 -16.58
C LYS A 440 -1.86 0.16 -15.84
N ASN A 441 -2.34 -0.90 -16.49
CA ASN A 441 -3.30 -1.85 -15.89
C ASN A 441 -2.69 -2.70 -14.78
N LYS A 442 -1.40 -3.04 -14.86
CA LYS A 442 -0.68 -3.84 -13.86
C LYS A 442 -0.03 -3.01 -12.75
N LYS A 443 -0.16 -1.69 -12.81
CA LYS A 443 0.50 -0.75 -11.90
C LYS A 443 0.24 -1.06 -10.42
N SER A 444 -1.00 -1.28 -10.02
CA SER A 444 -1.33 -1.56 -8.62
C SER A 444 -0.61 -2.81 -8.10
N TYR A 445 -0.58 -3.87 -8.91
CA TYR A 445 0.10 -5.13 -8.59
C TYR A 445 1.61 -4.94 -8.45
N PHE A 446 2.26 -4.31 -9.44
CA PHE A 446 3.71 -4.07 -9.38
C PHE A 446 4.11 -3.02 -8.32
N PHE A 447 3.16 -2.21 -7.85
CA PHE A 447 3.42 -1.22 -6.81
C PHE A 447 3.24 -1.80 -5.40
N THR A 448 2.76 -3.03 -5.25
CA THR A 448 2.62 -3.67 -3.94
C THR A 448 4.01 -3.82 -3.29
N PRO A 449 4.21 -3.42 -2.02
CA PRO A 449 5.52 -3.47 -1.37
C PRO A 449 6.19 -4.85 -1.41
N THR A 450 5.43 -5.90 -1.14
CA THR A 450 5.91 -7.30 -1.12
C THR A 450 6.40 -7.74 -2.50
N GLU A 451 5.74 -7.28 -3.55
CA GLU A 451 6.06 -7.53 -4.96
C GLU A 451 7.31 -6.75 -5.41
N ILE A 452 7.49 -5.52 -4.90
CA ILE A 452 8.72 -4.76 -5.09
C ILE A 452 9.88 -5.46 -4.38
N PHE A 453 9.68 -5.92 -3.14
CA PHE A 453 10.68 -6.65 -2.38
C PHE A 453 11.16 -7.90 -3.11
N ALA A 454 10.23 -8.80 -3.50
CA ALA A 454 10.56 -10.03 -4.21
C ALA A 454 11.33 -9.76 -5.52
N ARG A 455 10.90 -8.78 -6.33
CA ARG A 455 11.62 -8.41 -7.57
C ARG A 455 13.00 -7.82 -7.30
N SER A 456 13.11 -7.01 -6.24
CA SER A 456 14.37 -6.40 -5.84
C SER A 456 15.36 -7.45 -5.35
N PHE A 457 14.86 -8.47 -4.65
CA PHE A 457 15.66 -9.60 -4.21
C PHE A 457 16.18 -10.42 -5.40
N GLU A 458 15.34 -10.71 -6.41
CA GLU A 458 15.78 -11.35 -7.65
C GLU A 458 16.89 -10.53 -8.35
N ILE A 459 16.71 -9.21 -8.46
CA ILE A 459 17.70 -8.31 -9.07
C ILE A 459 18.99 -8.34 -8.25
N TYR A 460 18.91 -8.26 -6.93
CA TYR A 460 20.08 -8.27 -6.06
C TYR A 460 20.88 -9.57 -6.24
N LEU A 461 20.23 -10.73 -6.17
CA LEU A 461 20.90 -12.02 -6.37
C LEU A 461 21.57 -12.13 -7.74
N ALA A 462 20.89 -11.72 -8.81
CA ALA A 462 21.40 -11.87 -10.17
C ALA A 462 22.42 -10.79 -10.57
N LYS A 463 22.25 -9.54 -10.14
CA LYS A 463 23.04 -8.38 -10.62
C LYS A 463 24.06 -7.87 -9.61
N VAL A 464 23.80 -8.02 -8.32
CA VAL A 464 24.76 -7.62 -7.26
C VAL A 464 25.62 -8.82 -6.87
N LYS A 465 24.99 -9.97 -6.60
CA LYS A 465 25.71 -11.22 -6.27
C LYS A 465 26.15 -12.02 -7.48
N GLY A 466 25.70 -11.68 -8.69
CA GLY A 466 26.14 -12.37 -9.92
C GLY A 466 25.77 -13.85 -9.95
N ILE A 467 24.66 -14.25 -9.30
CA ILE A 467 24.22 -15.64 -9.25
C ILE A 467 23.53 -16.00 -10.57
N GLU A 468 24.07 -17.01 -11.25
CA GLU A 468 23.47 -17.62 -12.42
C GLU A 468 22.80 -18.94 -12.05
N SER A 469 21.47 -19.01 -12.20
CA SER A 469 20.68 -20.18 -11.80
C SER A 469 19.39 -20.28 -12.60
N SER A 470 18.89 -21.50 -12.84
CA SER A 470 17.55 -21.71 -13.40
C SER A 470 16.44 -21.25 -12.45
N PHE A 471 16.76 -21.09 -11.16
CA PHE A 471 15.88 -20.51 -10.13
C PHE A 471 15.78 -18.97 -10.20
N LEU A 472 16.62 -18.33 -11.02
CA LEU A 472 16.61 -16.88 -11.27
C LEU A 472 16.30 -16.56 -12.73
N LYS A 473 15.87 -15.33 -12.96
CA LYS A 473 15.66 -14.82 -14.32
C LYS A 473 16.98 -14.34 -14.90
N ALA A 474 17.25 -14.72 -16.15
CA ALA A 474 18.38 -14.19 -16.92
C ALA A 474 18.20 -12.70 -17.27
N GLU A 475 16.93 -12.28 -17.46
CA GLU A 475 16.57 -10.93 -17.87
C GLU A 475 15.50 -10.34 -16.95
N PHE A 476 15.54 -9.02 -16.82
CA PHE A 476 14.65 -8.23 -15.97
C PHE A 476 13.87 -7.21 -16.81
N PRO A 477 12.93 -7.66 -17.65
CA PRO A 477 12.22 -6.79 -18.58
C PRO A 477 11.13 -5.97 -17.87
N LEU A 478 10.88 -4.76 -18.37
CA LEU A 478 9.86 -3.86 -17.82
C LEU A 478 8.44 -4.46 -17.83
N ASN A 479 8.10 -5.29 -18.81
CA ASN A 479 6.81 -6.00 -18.87
C ASN A 479 6.60 -6.98 -17.69
N GLY A 480 7.67 -7.42 -17.03
CA GLY A 480 7.63 -8.19 -15.79
C GLY A 480 7.57 -7.33 -14.52
N GLY A 481 7.52 -6.01 -14.67
CA GLY A 481 7.58 -5.06 -13.55
C GLY A 481 9.00 -4.83 -13.04
N TYR A 482 10.05 -5.05 -13.84
CA TYR A 482 11.41 -4.77 -13.38
C TYR A 482 11.89 -3.38 -13.82
N VAL A 483 12.58 -2.70 -12.91
CA VAL A 483 13.23 -1.40 -13.16
C VAL A 483 14.65 -1.45 -12.64
N VAL A 484 15.55 -0.74 -13.31
CA VAL A 484 16.97 -0.68 -12.96
C VAL A 484 17.51 0.73 -13.18
N SER A 485 18.41 1.16 -12.30
CA SER A 485 19.24 2.37 -12.43
C SER A 485 20.40 2.28 -11.45
N ASP A 486 21.49 2.99 -11.66
CA ASP A 486 22.65 2.96 -10.75
C ASP A 486 22.27 3.33 -9.31
N LYS A 487 21.40 4.35 -9.16
CA LYS A 487 20.86 4.75 -7.87
C LYS A 487 20.09 3.60 -7.20
N TYR A 488 19.20 2.96 -7.95
CA TYR A 488 18.40 1.84 -7.43
C TYR A 488 19.29 0.67 -7.04
N MET A 489 20.27 0.31 -7.86
CA MET A 489 21.21 -0.77 -7.57
C MET A 489 22.01 -0.52 -6.29
N LYS A 490 22.43 0.73 -6.05
CA LYS A 490 23.10 1.12 -4.81
C LYS A 490 22.19 0.93 -3.59
N GLU A 491 20.95 1.44 -3.64
CA GLU A 491 19.96 1.27 -2.56
C GLU A 491 19.68 -0.21 -2.27
N LEU A 492 19.53 -1.05 -3.32
CA LEU A 492 19.34 -2.49 -3.17
C LEU A 492 20.56 -3.16 -2.51
N THR A 493 21.77 -2.79 -2.93
CA THR A 493 23.01 -3.35 -2.40
C THR A 493 23.16 -3.07 -0.92
N GLU A 494 22.93 -1.83 -0.50
CA GLU A 494 23.01 -1.42 0.90
C GLU A 494 22.00 -2.18 1.76
N TYR A 495 20.72 -2.21 1.33
CA TYR A 495 19.66 -2.87 2.09
C TYR A 495 19.84 -4.39 2.21
N PHE A 496 20.09 -5.08 1.09
CA PHE A 496 20.16 -6.54 1.13
C PHE A 496 21.47 -7.04 1.75
N ASN A 497 22.59 -6.31 1.64
CA ASN A 497 23.81 -6.66 2.38
C ASN A 497 23.56 -6.57 3.90
N ASP A 498 22.89 -5.51 4.38
CA ASP A 498 22.50 -5.40 5.78
C ASP A 498 21.57 -6.54 6.22
N LEU A 499 20.54 -6.85 5.42
CA LEU A 499 19.62 -7.95 5.70
C LEU A 499 20.34 -9.31 5.77
N ILE A 500 21.22 -9.60 4.81
CA ILE A 500 21.99 -10.84 4.72
C ILE A 500 22.92 -10.98 5.92
N ASN A 501 23.59 -9.90 6.31
CA ASN A 501 24.43 -9.88 7.51
C ASN A 501 23.62 -10.12 8.79
N LYS A 502 22.42 -9.52 8.91
CA LYS A 502 21.52 -9.74 10.05
C LYS A 502 20.98 -11.16 10.14
N LEU A 503 20.89 -11.84 9.01
CA LEU A 503 20.50 -13.24 8.91
C LEU A 503 21.70 -14.21 9.03
N ASP A 504 22.90 -13.71 9.31
CA ASP A 504 24.15 -14.49 9.37
C ASP A 504 24.39 -15.35 8.10
N LEU A 505 23.95 -14.86 6.94
CA LEU A 505 24.07 -15.58 5.67
C LEU A 505 25.36 -15.21 4.95
N ASN A 506 26.07 -16.22 4.45
CA ASN A 506 27.19 -16.02 3.55
C ASN A 506 26.79 -16.38 2.12
N ILE A 507 26.45 -15.37 1.32
CA ILE A 507 26.12 -15.54 -0.09
C ILE A 507 27.33 -15.11 -0.94
N PRO A 508 28.04 -16.07 -1.57
CA PRO A 508 29.20 -15.78 -2.40
C PRO A 508 28.80 -15.02 -3.67
N GLU A 509 29.78 -14.35 -4.26
CA GLU A 509 29.61 -13.60 -5.51
C GLU A 509 30.03 -14.42 -6.73
N ASN A 510 29.36 -14.18 -7.86
CA ASN A 510 29.68 -14.72 -9.18
C ASN A 510 29.69 -16.26 -9.25
N ILE A 511 28.66 -16.89 -8.68
CA ILE A 511 28.48 -18.34 -8.74
C ILE A 511 27.48 -18.73 -9.84
N SER A 512 27.66 -19.92 -10.40
CA SER A 512 26.71 -20.51 -11.35
C SER A 512 26.28 -21.90 -10.86
N THR A 513 24.97 -22.12 -10.76
CA THR A 513 24.39 -23.43 -10.39
C THR A 513 23.89 -24.20 -11.60
N LEU A 514 23.94 -23.60 -12.79
CA LEU A 514 23.44 -24.19 -14.03
C LEU A 514 24.14 -25.52 -14.31
N LEU A 515 23.34 -26.54 -14.66
CA LEU A 515 23.88 -27.84 -15.05
C LEU A 515 24.46 -27.78 -16.46
N ILE A 516 25.65 -28.37 -16.64
CA ILE A 516 26.24 -28.52 -17.97
C ILE A 516 25.61 -29.70 -18.72
N LYS A 517 25.71 -29.70 -20.06
CA LYS A 517 25.10 -30.73 -20.93
C LYS A 517 25.45 -32.17 -20.51
N GLU A 518 26.69 -32.39 -20.06
CA GLU A 518 27.15 -33.72 -19.63
C GLU A 518 26.44 -34.19 -18.36
N GLU A 519 26.22 -33.31 -17.38
CA GLU A 519 25.47 -33.60 -16.16
C GLU A 519 24.00 -33.91 -16.49
N ILE A 520 23.40 -33.11 -17.37
CA ILE A 520 22.03 -33.33 -17.85
C ILE A 520 21.90 -34.70 -18.53
N ASN A 521 22.85 -35.07 -19.39
CA ASN A 521 22.83 -36.36 -20.09
C ASN A 521 22.99 -37.53 -19.11
N LYS A 522 23.89 -37.42 -18.12
CA LYS A 522 24.09 -38.44 -17.07
C LYS A 522 22.84 -38.68 -16.23
N LEU A 523 22.02 -37.65 -15.99
CA LEU A 523 20.75 -37.78 -15.26
C LEU A 523 19.63 -38.38 -16.12
N THR A 524 19.63 -38.07 -17.42
CA THR A 524 18.53 -38.42 -18.33
C THR A 524 18.60 -39.87 -18.79
N ILE A 525 19.81 -40.42 -19.02
CA ILE A 525 20.01 -41.78 -19.55
C ILE A 525 19.50 -42.87 -18.58
N PRO A 526 19.84 -42.88 -17.27
CA PRO A 526 19.34 -43.89 -16.34
C PRO A 526 17.83 -43.80 -16.10
N LEU A 527 17.27 -42.59 -16.04
CA LEU A 527 15.82 -42.41 -15.83
C LEU A 527 15.00 -42.91 -17.02
N LEU A 528 15.47 -42.68 -18.25
CA LEU A 528 14.84 -43.18 -19.47
C LEU A 528 14.93 -44.71 -19.58
N ASN A 529 16.05 -45.31 -19.13
CA ASN A 529 16.21 -46.77 -19.11
C ASN A 529 15.29 -47.42 -18.08
N ASN A 530 15.17 -46.87 -16.86
CA ASN A 530 14.22 -47.36 -15.87
C ASN A 530 12.76 -47.22 -16.33
N ILE A 531 12.41 -46.14 -17.07
CA ILE A 531 11.07 -45.97 -17.65
C ILE A 531 10.81 -46.96 -18.80
N LYS A 532 11.84 -47.35 -19.56
CA LYS A 532 11.74 -48.37 -20.62
C LYS A 532 11.61 -49.79 -20.03
N GLU A 533 12.45 -50.14 -19.05
CA GLU A 533 12.36 -51.42 -18.35
C GLU A 533 11.01 -51.58 -17.62
N GLU A 534 10.44 -50.51 -17.04
CA GLU A 534 9.08 -50.56 -16.46
C GLU A 534 7.98 -50.80 -17.51
N LYS A 535 8.10 -50.22 -18.72
CA LYS A 535 7.15 -50.47 -19.81
C LYS A 535 7.27 -51.89 -20.35
N GLU A 536 8.50 -52.39 -20.52
CA GLU A 536 8.75 -53.78 -20.93
C GLU A 536 8.28 -54.77 -19.86
N ASN A 537 8.48 -54.49 -18.57
CA ASN A 537 7.97 -55.32 -17.48
C ASN A 537 6.43 -55.30 -17.35
N LEU A 538 5.76 -54.18 -17.66
CA LEU A 538 4.29 -54.13 -17.74
C LEU A 538 3.76 -54.93 -18.95
N GLU A 539 4.44 -54.92 -20.09
CA GLU A 539 4.11 -55.74 -21.26
C GLU A 539 4.39 -57.24 -21.05
N VAL A 540 5.37 -57.59 -20.21
CA VAL A 540 5.64 -58.99 -19.81
C VAL A 540 4.60 -59.51 -18.81
N VAL A 541 4.12 -58.67 -17.88
CA VAL A 541 3.08 -59.05 -16.91
C VAL A 541 1.70 -59.26 -17.56
N ASP A 542 1.37 -58.53 -18.64
CA ASP A 542 0.15 -58.77 -19.42
C ASP A 542 0.24 -60.06 -20.27
N ASN A 543 1.44 -60.55 -20.59
CA ASN A 543 1.64 -61.81 -21.34
C ASN A 543 1.72 -63.07 -20.45
N GLU A 544 1.98 -62.93 -19.14
CA GLU A 544 2.06 -64.07 -18.20
C GLU A 544 0.76 -64.37 -17.42
N LYS A 545 -0.34 -63.65 -17.67
CA LYS A 545 -1.67 -63.96 -17.13
C LYS A 545 -2.67 -64.41 -18.20
N MET A 546 -2.42 -65.57 -18.79
CA MET A 546 -3.47 -66.39 -19.41
C MET A 546 -3.24 -67.84 -19.06
N LEU A 547 -3.83 -68.28 -17.95
CA LEU A 547 -4.20 -69.68 -17.71
C LEU A 547 -5.15 -69.74 -16.49
N ILE A 548 -6.27 -70.43 -16.69
CA ILE A 548 -7.25 -70.99 -15.73
C ILE A 548 -8.64 -70.29 -15.67
N GLU A 549 -9.54 -70.95 -16.42
CA GLU A 549 -10.90 -71.45 -16.10
C GLU A 549 -12.12 -70.51 -16.02
N GLU A 550 -13.08 -70.86 -16.89
CA GLU A 550 -14.49 -70.46 -16.95
C GLU A 550 -15.25 -70.94 -15.70
N ASP A 551 -16.14 -70.10 -15.14
CA ASP A 551 -17.57 -70.47 -15.07
C ASP A 551 -18.50 -69.31 -14.65
N SER A 552 -19.31 -68.89 -15.63
CA SER A 552 -20.78 -68.76 -15.57
C SER A 552 -21.49 -67.58 -14.85
N LYS A 553 -22.39 -66.97 -15.65
CA LYS A 553 -23.68 -66.29 -15.35
C LYS A 553 -23.67 -64.88 -14.74
N GLU A 554 -24.47 -63.90 -15.18
CA GLU A 554 -25.48 -63.78 -16.22
C GLU A 554 -25.85 -62.28 -16.37
N LEU A 555 -26.24 -61.90 -17.59
CA LEU A 555 -27.20 -60.85 -18.00
C LEU A 555 -26.96 -59.38 -17.56
N SER A 556 -27.13 -58.35 -18.40
CA SER A 556 -27.75 -58.25 -19.73
C SER A 556 -27.30 -56.97 -20.45
N ILE A 557 -27.16 -57.13 -21.76
CA ILE A 557 -26.82 -56.19 -22.84
C ILE A 557 -28.14 -55.41 -23.15
N ALA A 558 -28.23 -54.16 -23.58
CA ALA A 558 -27.78 -53.51 -24.83
C ALA A 558 -28.63 -52.23 -25.02
N PRO A 559 -28.49 -51.42 -26.11
CA PRO A 559 -27.42 -51.37 -27.08
C PRO A 559 -26.91 -49.94 -27.38
N ALA A 560 -25.63 -49.83 -27.73
CA ALA A 560 -25.19 -48.93 -28.76
C ALA A 560 -25.07 -49.73 -30.06
N ASN A 561 -25.33 -49.10 -31.22
CA ASN A 561 -24.88 -49.57 -32.54
C ASN A 561 -25.17 -48.49 -33.60
N PRO A 562 -24.52 -48.50 -34.79
CA PRO A 562 -23.15 -48.96 -35.04
C PRO A 562 -22.39 -48.18 -36.15
N SER A 563 -21.06 -48.41 -36.18
CA SER A 563 -20.24 -48.63 -37.41
C SER A 563 -19.91 -47.42 -38.31
N LYS A 564 -18.79 -47.34 -39.06
CA LYS A 564 -17.91 -48.38 -39.65
C LYS A 564 -16.64 -47.71 -40.24
N THR A 565 -15.47 -48.38 -40.13
CA THR A 565 -14.36 -48.58 -41.12
C THR A 565 -13.71 -47.37 -41.86
N SER A 566 -12.44 -47.30 -42.24
CA SER A 566 -11.22 -48.15 -42.19
C SER A 566 -10.08 -47.42 -42.93
N SER A 567 -8.84 -47.92 -42.81
CA SER A 567 -7.70 -47.89 -43.77
C SER A 567 -6.50 -46.95 -43.52
N GLN A 568 -5.34 -47.49 -43.91
CA GLN A 568 -3.97 -47.23 -43.50
C GLN A 568 -3.21 -46.20 -44.36
N ASP A 569 -2.07 -45.77 -43.80
CA ASP A 569 -0.73 -45.65 -44.41
C ASP A 569 -0.10 -44.29 -44.80
N THR A 570 1.07 -44.07 -44.16
CA THR A 570 2.32 -43.39 -44.58
C THR A 570 2.40 -41.87 -44.88
N GLY A 571 3.47 -41.25 -44.37
CA GLY A 571 4.21 -40.19 -45.08
C GLY A 571 4.22 -38.78 -44.48
N PHE A 572 5.40 -38.32 -44.05
CA PHE A 572 5.71 -36.94 -43.68
C PHE A 572 5.45 -35.93 -44.82
N SER A 573 4.74 -34.82 -44.57
CA SER A 573 5.21 -33.43 -44.83
C SER A 573 4.14 -32.35 -44.51
N LYS A 574 4.63 -31.18 -44.08
CA LYS A 574 3.99 -29.86 -43.86
C LYS A 574 2.49 -29.73 -44.21
N SER A 575 1.68 -29.31 -43.25
CA SER A 575 0.37 -28.69 -43.54
C SER A 575 0.13 -27.40 -42.74
N SER A 576 -0.29 -26.40 -43.51
CA SER A 576 -0.86 -25.12 -43.10
C SER A 576 -2.17 -25.31 -42.35
N TYR A 577 -2.32 -24.68 -41.18
CA TYR A 577 -3.58 -24.66 -40.45
C TYR A 577 -4.60 -23.76 -41.17
N SER A 578 -5.80 -24.29 -41.45
CA SER A 578 -6.96 -23.48 -41.84
C SER A 578 -7.95 -23.40 -40.68
N VAL A 579 -8.26 -22.19 -40.21
CA VAL A 579 -9.20 -21.95 -39.11
C VAL A 579 -10.62 -21.83 -39.66
N LYS A 580 -11.56 -22.60 -39.11
CA LYS A 580 -13.00 -22.49 -39.43
C LYS A 580 -13.75 -21.92 -38.22
N PHE A 581 -14.41 -20.79 -38.40
CA PHE A 581 -15.25 -20.18 -37.36
C PHE A 581 -16.66 -20.75 -37.42
N VAL A 582 -17.13 -21.37 -36.33
CA VAL A 582 -18.52 -21.83 -36.21
C VAL A 582 -19.22 -21.01 -35.12
N LYS A 583 -20.28 -20.31 -35.50
CA LYS A 583 -21.11 -19.53 -34.57
C LYS A 583 -22.12 -20.46 -33.90
N LEU A 584 -21.97 -20.70 -32.60
CA LEU A 584 -22.90 -21.52 -31.83
C LEU A 584 -24.18 -20.72 -31.51
N THR A 585 -25.34 -21.17 -31.99
CA THR A 585 -26.64 -20.47 -31.83
C THR A 585 -27.64 -21.28 -31.00
N THR A 586 -27.28 -21.63 -29.75
CA THR A 586 -28.27 -22.12 -28.77
C THR A 586 -28.24 -21.26 -27.51
N LYS A 587 -29.44 -21.03 -26.93
CA LYS A 587 -29.72 -20.04 -25.88
C LYS A 587 -28.88 -20.16 -24.59
N LYS A 588 -28.14 -21.26 -24.39
CA LYS A 588 -27.28 -21.47 -23.21
C LYS A 588 -25.86 -20.92 -23.35
N ASN A 589 -25.36 -20.62 -24.57
CA ASN A 589 -23.98 -20.21 -24.80
C ASN A 589 -23.86 -18.91 -25.63
N LYS A 590 -24.57 -17.85 -25.25
CA LYS A 590 -24.34 -16.52 -25.86
C LYS A 590 -22.99 -15.97 -25.39
N GLY A 591 -21.98 -15.99 -26.27
CA GLY A 591 -20.72 -15.27 -26.10
C GLY A 591 -19.44 -16.10 -26.24
N GLN A 592 -19.52 -17.42 -26.41
CA GLN A 592 -18.33 -18.27 -26.59
C GLN A 592 -18.06 -18.57 -28.07
N LEU A 593 -16.88 -18.17 -28.53
CA LEU A 593 -16.25 -18.62 -29.78
C LEU A 593 -15.43 -19.85 -29.46
N SER A 594 -15.75 -21.00 -30.05
CA SER A 594 -14.84 -22.15 -30.03
C SER A 594 -13.95 -22.07 -31.27
N ILE A 595 -12.64 -22.22 -31.06
CA ILE A 595 -11.65 -22.35 -32.12
C ILE A 595 -11.19 -23.80 -32.05
N SER A 596 -11.50 -24.56 -33.08
CA SER A 596 -10.97 -25.91 -33.25
C SER A 596 -9.89 -25.85 -34.33
N PHE A 597 -8.68 -26.21 -33.94
CA PHE A 597 -7.59 -26.48 -34.89
C PHE A 597 -7.84 -27.88 -35.44
N ILE A 598 -7.93 -28.01 -36.77
CA ILE A 598 -7.88 -29.32 -37.46
C ILE A 598 -6.47 -29.49 -37.96
#